data_AF-A0A1H1UNZ7-F1
#
_entry.id   AF-A0A1H1UNZ7-F1
#
_cell.length_a   1.000
_cell.length_b   1.000
_cell.length_c   1.000
_cell.angle_alpha   90.00
_cell.angle_beta   90.00
_cell.angle_gamma   90.00
#
_symmetry.space_group_name_H-M   'P 1'
#
loop_
_entity.id
_entity.type
_entity.pdbx_description
1 polymer ?
#
loop_
_entity_poly.entity_id
_entity_poly.type
_entity_poly.pdbx_seq_one_letter_code
_entity_poly.pdbx_strand_id
1 'polypeptide(L)'
;MGRLRYDGHSDPILVEDETLAHLKIVIATKLRRQESFMMTWQPPEGGIDRRASVWIHPAIPLQFGFDEAEPPAVDPQRIQEIMQALNATGDLQLDHLTGPR
;
A
#
# COMPACT_ATOMS: atom_id res chain seq x y z
N MET A 1 10.16 1.48 9.18
CA MET A 1 8.91 0.81 8.76
C MET A 1 7.79 1.82 8.81
N GLY A 2 7.34 2.24 7.63
CA GLY A 2 6.16 3.06 7.46
C GLY A 2 4.87 2.33 7.82
N ARG A 3 3.81 3.12 7.97
CA ARG A 3 2.48 2.70 8.43
C ARG A 3 1.45 3.14 7.42
N LEU A 4 0.77 2.20 6.79
CA LEU A 4 -0.40 2.45 5.97
C LEU A 4 -1.65 2.18 6.81
N ARG A 5 -2.45 3.21 7.06
CA ARG A 5 -3.74 3.07 7.76
C ARG A 5 -4.86 3.27 6.77
N TYR A 6 -5.65 2.23 6.61
CA TYR A 6 -6.91 2.28 5.90
C TYR A 6 -8.03 2.16 6.93
N ASP A 7 -8.96 3.11 6.90
CA ASP A 7 -9.87 3.38 8.00
C ASP A 7 -9.16 3.91 9.27
N GLY A 8 -9.91 4.62 10.13
CA GLY A 8 -9.35 5.29 11.32
C GLY A 8 -9.27 4.40 12.56
N HIS A 9 -9.62 3.11 12.45
CA HIS A 9 -9.85 2.23 13.58
C HIS A 9 -8.96 0.98 13.57
N SER A 10 -8.55 0.55 12.40
CA SER A 10 -7.70 -0.62 12.18
C SER A 10 -6.25 -0.34 12.54
N ASP A 11 -5.55 -1.40 12.94
CA ASP A 11 -4.11 -1.36 13.12
C ASP A 11 -3.40 -1.02 11.80
N PRO A 12 -2.27 -0.30 11.86
CA PRO A 12 -1.54 0.07 10.65
C PRO A 12 -0.92 -1.17 10.01
N ILE A 13 -0.97 -1.22 8.68
CA ILE A 13 -0.20 -2.17 7.89
C ILE A 13 1.24 -1.66 7.85
N LEU A 14 2.18 -2.49 8.28
CA LEU A 14 3.60 -2.15 8.29
C LEU A 14 4.21 -2.43 6.91
N VAL A 15 4.89 -1.43 6.37
CA VAL A 15 5.55 -1.49 5.06
C VAL A 15 6.90 -0.79 5.17
N GLU A 16 7.91 -1.22 4.44
CA GLU A 16 9.17 -0.46 4.37
C GLU A 16 8.93 0.96 3.87
N ASP A 17 9.61 1.97 4.43
CA ASP A 17 9.35 3.38 4.10
C ASP A 17 9.57 3.68 2.61
N GLU A 18 10.60 3.09 2.01
CA GLU A 18 10.86 3.20 0.57
C GLU A 18 9.66 2.68 -0.23
N THR A 19 9.25 1.43 0.02
CA THR A 19 8.08 0.81 -0.63
C THR A 19 6.80 1.63 -0.40
N LEU A 20 6.59 2.14 0.81
CA LEU A 20 5.42 2.96 1.14
C LEU A 20 5.39 4.27 0.35
N ALA A 21 6.55 4.85 0.01
CA ALA A 21 6.63 6.04 -0.82
C ALA A 21 6.14 5.78 -2.25
N HIS A 22 6.53 4.67 -2.87
CA HIS A 22 5.99 4.26 -4.18
C HIS A 22 4.49 3.98 -4.11
N LEU A 23 4.05 3.24 -3.08
CA LEU A 23 2.63 2.92 -2.88
C LEU A 23 1.78 4.18 -2.72
N LYS A 24 2.25 5.17 -1.95
CA LYS A 24 1.57 6.46 -1.78
C LYS A 24 1.28 7.11 -3.12
N ILE A 25 2.23 7.09 -4.05
CA ILE A 25 2.06 7.68 -5.39
C ILE A 25 1.06 6.88 -6.23
N VAL A 26 1.19 5.55 -6.26
CA VAL A 26 0.27 4.67 -7.00
C VAL A 26 -1.16 4.82 -6.51
N ILE A 27 -1.37 4.67 -5.20
CA ILE A 27 -2.69 4.72 -4.56
C ILE A 27 -3.31 6.12 -4.75
N ALA A 28 -2.55 7.20 -4.52
CA ALA A 28 -3.07 8.55 -4.75
C ALA A 28 -3.45 8.80 -6.22
N THR A 29 -2.69 8.25 -7.17
CA THR A 29 -3.00 8.38 -8.60
C THR A 29 -4.32 7.69 -8.96
N LYS A 30 -4.53 6.47 -8.46
CA LYS A 30 -5.77 5.71 -8.64
C LYS A 30 -6.97 6.44 -8.06
N LEU A 31 -6.88 6.86 -6.79
CA LEU A 31 -8.01 7.49 -6.10
C LEU A 31 -8.37 8.87 -6.67
N ARG A 32 -7.39 9.66 -7.15
CA ARG A 32 -7.67 10.92 -7.88
C ARG A 32 -8.47 10.70 -9.15
N ARG A 33 -8.39 9.50 -9.76
CA ARG A 33 -9.17 9.09 -10.94
C ARG A 33 -10.48 8.40 -10.59
N GLN A 34 -10.87 8.36 -9.31
CA GLN A 34 -12.02 7.60 -8.82
C GLN A 34 -11.89 6.09 -9.10
N GLU A 35 -10.67 5.58 -9.28
CA GLU A 35 -10.41 4.17 -9.49
C GLU A 35 -10.22 3.49 -8.13
N SER A 36 -11.24 2.73 -7.71
CA SER A 36 -11.17 1.88 -6.52
C SER A 36 -10.64 0.50 -6.89
N PHE A 37 -9.97 -0.17 -5.96
CA PHE A 37 -9.28 -1.44 -6.21
C PHE A 37 -9.15 -2.27 -4.93
N MET A 38 -8.87 -3.56 -5.07
CA MET A 38 -8.55 -4.43 -3.93
C MET A 38 -7.09 -4.25 -3.51
N MET A 39 -6.80 -4.30 -2.22
CA MET A 39 -5.43 -4.38 -1.71
C MET A 39 -5.34 -5.57 -0.77
N THR A 40 -4.32 -6.41 -0.98
CA THR A 40 -4.19 -7.69 -0.30
C THR A 40 -2.78 -7.89 0.25
N TRP A 41 -2.68 -8.41 1.47
CA TRP A 41 -1.40 -8.69 2.13
C TRP A 41 -1.51 -9.86 3.12
N GLN A 42 -0.36 -10.36 3.56
CA GLN A 42 -0.20 -11.29 4.67
C GLN A 42 0.14 -10.50 5.93
N PRO A 43 -0.73 -10.49 6.95
CA PRO A 43 -0.40 -9.91 8.24
C PRO A 43 0.81 -10.61 8.89
N PRO A 44 1.57 -9.91 9.74
CA PRO A 44 2.65 -10.54 10.51
C PRO A 44 2.14 -11.70 11.38
N GLU A 45 3.04 -12.63 11.71
CA GLU A 45 2.69 -13.82 12.50
C GLU A 45 2.01 -13.45 13.82
N GLY A 46 0.93 -14.16 14.15
CA GLY A 46 0.13 -13.92 15.36
C GLY A 46 -1.18 -13.16 15.14
N GLY A 47 -1.45 -12.66 13.93
CA GLY A 47 -2.76 -12.13 13.55
C GLY A 47 -3.83 -13.22 13.36
N ILE A 48 -5.11 -12.83 13.46
CA ILE A 48 -6.27 -13.72 13.21
C ILE A 48 -6.30 -14.17 11.74
N ASP A 49 -5.96 -13.25 10.83
CA ASP A 49 -6.00 -13.50 9.39
C ASP A 49 -4.64 -13.94 8.86
N ARG A 50 -4.65 -15.01 8.05
CA ARG A 50 -3.46 -15.46 7.30
C ARG A 50 -3.27 -14.67 6.01
N ARG A 51 -4.33 -14.06 5.51
CA ARG A 51 -4.35 -13.15 4.37
C ARG A 51 -5.49 -12.17 4.56
N ALA A 52 -5.19 -10.88 4.48
CA ALA A 52 -6.15 -9.80 4.61
C ALA A 52 -6.32 -9.08 3.27
N SER A 53 -7.56 -8.72 2.96
CA SER A 53 -7.91 -7.97 1.76
C SER A 53 -8.87 -6.86 2.13
N VAL A 54 -8.65 -5.66 1.57
CA VAL A 54 -9.56 -4.52 1.73
C VAL A 54 -9.90 -3.93 0.37
N TRP A 55 -11.10 -3.38 0.27
CA TRP A 55 -11.49 -2.54 -0.85
C TRP A 55 -11.04 -1.10 -0.59
N ILE A 56 -10.12 -0.57 -1.40
CA ILE A 56 -9.63 0.81 -1.30
C ILE A 56 -10.52 1.73 -2.13
N HIS A 57 -11.12 2.73 -1.47
CA HIS A 57 -12.08 3.65 -2.09
C HIS A 57 -11.82 5.11 -1.69
N PRO A 58 -11.99 6.11 -2.59
CA PRO A 58 -11.66 7.52 -2.34
C PRO A 58 -12.47 8.19 -1.22
N ALA A 59 -13.61 7.60 -0.83
CA ALA A 59 -14.45 8.10 0.26
C ALA A 59 -14.03 7.58 1.65
N ILE A 60 -13.02 6.72 1.75
CA ILE A 60 -12.54 6.17 3.03
C ILE A 60 -11.20 6.81 3.37
N PRO A 61 -11.01 7.31 4.62
CA PRO A 61 -9.73 7.89 5.02
C PRO A 61 -8.56 6.93 4.84
N LEU A 62 -7.47 7.48 4.30
CA LEU A 62 -6.21 6.78 4.11
C LEU A 62 -5.06 7.64 4.60
N GLN A 63 -4.21 7.08 5.46
CA GLN A 63 -3.06 7.77 6.03
C GLN A 63 -1.77 7.00 5.76
N PHE A 64 -0.73 7.74 5.41
CA PHE A 64 0.64 7.25 5.22
C PHE A 64 1.53 7.88 6.29
N GLY A 65 2.02 7.07 7.22
CA GLY A 65 3.02 7.47 8.21
C GLY A 65 4.39 6.94 7.83
N PHE A 66 5.42 7.77 7.94
CA PHE A 66 6.81 7.41 7.69
C PHE A 66 7.60 7.59 8.99
N ASP A 67 8.69 6.84 9.15
CA ASP A 67 9.54 6.96 10.34
C ASP A 67 10.39 8.23 10.34
N GLU A 68 10.78 8.73 9.16
CA GLU A 68 11.50 9.98 8.98
C GLU A 68 10.61 11.07 8.36
N ALA A 69 10.94 12.32 8.64
CA ALA A 69 10.23 13.47 8.07
C ALA A 69 10.62 13.73 6.59
N GLU A 70 11.85 13.37 6.22
CA GLU A 70 12.32 13.48 4.84
C GLU A 70 11.70 12.36 3.99
N PRO A 71 11.12 12.66 2.81
CA PRO A 71 10.59 11.64 1.93
C PRO A 71 11.69 10.67 1.45
N PRO A 72 11.44 9.34 1.50
CA PRO A 72 12.34 8.36 0.91
C PRO A 72 12.53 8.58 -0.60
N ALA A 73 13.67 8.15 -1.12
CA ALA A 73 13.93 8.17 -2.56
C ALA A 73 12.87 7.34 -3.32
N VAL A 74 12.42 7.87 -4.45
CA VAL A 74 11.41 7.23 -5.29
C VAL A 74 12.02 6.85 -6.63
N ASP A 75 11.76 5.61 -7.03
CA ASP A 75 12.11 5.07 -8.34
C ASP A 75 10.88 5.09 -9.27
N PRO A 76 10.88 5.89 -10.35
CA PRO A 76 9.80 5.93 -11.32
C PRO A 76 9.52 4.58 -11.98
N GLN A 77 10.53 3.75 -12.20
CA GLN A 77 10.38 2.44 -12.84
C GLN A 77 9.52 1.52 -11.96
N ARG A 78 9.80 1.49 -10.66
CA ARG A 78 9.04 0.71 -9.69
C ARG A 78 7.58 1.18 -9.58
N ILE A 79 7.30 2.48 -9.70
CA ILE A 79 5.92 2.99 -9.76
C ILE A 79 5.19 2.41 -10.99
N GLN A 80 5.85 2.42 -12.15
CA GLN A 80 5.26 1.91 -13.39
C GLN A 80 4.95 0.42 -13.28
N GLU A 81 5.86 -0.37 -12.72
CA GLU A 81 5.68 -1.80 -12.50
C GLU A 81 4.49 -2.10 -11.56
N ILE A 82 4.41 -1.41 -10.42
CA ILE A 82 3.30 -1.57 -9.48
C ILE A 82 1.98 -1.17 -10.14
N MET A 83 1.96 -0.04 -10.87
CA MET A 83 0.76 0.44 -11.56
C MET A 83 0.32 -0.54 -12.65
N GLN A 84 1.25 -1.11 -13.42
CA GLN A 84 0.96 -2.08 -14.46
C GLN A 84 0.38 -3.37 -13.87
N ALA A 85 0.99 -3.90 -12.81
CA ALA A 85 0.48 -5.08 -12.11
C ALA A 85 -0.93 -4.84 -11.57
N LEU A 86 -1.15 -3.71 -10.87
CA LEU A 86 -2.46 -3.33 -10.34
C LEU A 86 -3.52 -3.17 -11.45
N ASN A 87 -3.16 -2.59 -12.58
CA ASN A 87 -4.08 -2.46 -13.71
C ASN A 87 -4.44 -3.81 -14.33
N ALA A 88 -3.51 -4.77 -14.33
CA ALA A 88 -3.72 -6.09 -14.91
C ALA A 88 -4.61 -6.99 -14.02
N THR A 89 -4.45 -6.92 -12.70
CA THR A 89 -5.13 -7.81 -11.75
C THR A 89 -6.35 -7.17 -11.06
N GLY A 90 -6.37 -5.84 -10.94
CA GLY A 90 -7.32 -5.12 -10.08
C GLY A 90 -7.02 -5.25 -8.58
N ASP A 91 -5.91 -5.91 -8.21
CA ASP A 91 -5.52 -6.19 -6.83
C ASP A 91 -4.05 -5.78 -6.59
N LEU A 92 -3.84 -4.90 -5.61
CA LEU A 92 -2.53 -4.46 -5.17
C LEU A 92 -2.01 -5.44 -4.10
N GLN A 93 -1.05 -6.27 -4.48
CA GLN A 93 -0.48 -7.27 -3.58
C GLN A 93 0.79 -6.73 -2.89
N LEU A 94 0.72 -6.55 -1.57
CA LEU A 94 1.84 -6.00 -0.80
C LEU A 94 2.94 -7.03 -0.52
N ASP A 95 2.61 -8.33 -0.47
CA ASP A 95 3.57 -9.39 -0.15
C ASP A 95 4.75 -9.45 -1.11
N HIS A 96 4.50 -9.14 -2.38
CA HIS A 96 5.53 -9.08 -3.42
C HIS A 96 6.42 -7.84 -3.32
N LEU A 97 6.06 -6.88 -2.46
CA LEU A 97 6.73 -5.59 -2.29
C LEU A 97 7.43 -5.46 -0.93
N THR A 98 7.13 -6.36 0.02
CA THR A 98 7.66 -6.39 1.40
C THR A 98 8.52 -7.62 1.71
N GLY A 99 8.92 -8.39 0.71
CA GLY A 99 9.76 -9.58 0.91
C GLY A 99 11.16 -9.24 1.43
N PRO A 100 11.77 -10.09 2.29
CA PRO A 100 13.14 -9.88 2.71
C PRO A 100 14.05 -10.05 1.49
N ARG A 101 15.02 -9.15 1.31
CA ARG A 101 16.19 -9.46 0.48
C ARG A 101 16.98 -10.61 1.09
#